data_AF-H9FKW8-F1
#
_entry.id   AF-H9FKW8-F1
#
_cell.length_a   1.000
_cell.length_b   1.000
_cell.length_c   1.000
_cell.angle_alpha   90.00
_cell.angle_beta   90.00
_cell.angle_gamma   90.00
#
_symmetry.space_group_name_H-M   'P 1'
#
loop_
_entity.id
_entity.type
_entity.pdbx_description
1 polymer ?
#
loop_
_entity_poly.entity_id
_entity_poly.type
_entity_poly.pdbx_seq_one_letter_code
_entity_poly.pdbx_strand_id
1 'polypeptide(L)'
;WVGATCQLDANECEGKPCLNAFSCKNLIGGYYCDCIPGWKGINCHINVNDCRGQCQHGGTCKDLVNGYQCVCPRGFGGRHCELERDE
;
A
#
# COMPACT_ATOMS: atom_id res chain seq x y z
N TRP A 1 14.51 -17.05 17.02
CA TRP A 1 14.93 -18.14 17.94
C TRP A 1 15.08 -17.63 19.36
N VAL A 2 14.56 -18.38 20.34
CA VAL A 2 14.61 -18.09 21.78
C VAL A 2 14.92 -19.35 22.59
N GLY A 3 15.11 -19.19 23.90
CA GLY A 3 15.49 -20.27 24.83
C GLY A 3 17.00 -20.41 25.02
N ALA A 4 17.40 -21.10 26.09
CA ALA A 4 18.82 -21.21 26.48
C ALA A 4 19.73 -21.88 25.43
N THR A 5 19.16 -22.70 24.54
CA THR A 5 19.88 -23.34 23.43
C THR A 5 19.36 -22.93 22.05
N CYS A 6 18.62 -21.82 21.94
CA CYS A 6 18.09 -21.26 20.69
C CYS A 6 17.22 -22.23 19.86
N GLN A 7 16.59 -23.20 20.52
CA GLN A 7 15.83 -24.28 19.88
C GLN A 7 14.36 -23.93 19.60
N LEU A 8 13.85 -22.87 20.23
CA LEU A 8 12.45 -22.46 20.08
C LEU A 8 12.34 -21.34 19.06
N ASP A 9 11.35 -21.42 18.19
CA ASP A 9 11.04 -20.33 17.28
C ASP A 9 10.67 -19.07 18.07
N ALA A 10 11.15 -17.90 17.63
CA ALA A 10 10.70 -16.66 18.25
C ALA A 10 9.30 -16.35 17.72
N ASN A 11 8.50 -15.61 18.50
CA ASN A 11 7.27 -15.06 17.97
C ASN A 11 7.52 -13.62 17.50
N GLU A 12 7.92 -13.44 16.25
CA GLU A 12 8.22 -12.11 15.71
C GLU A 12 6.98 -11.17 15.72
N CYS A 13 5.77 -11.71 15.78
CA CYS A 13 4.55 -10.91 15.87
C CYS A 13 4.37 -10.17 17.20
N GLU A 14 5.05 -10.59 18.29
CA GLU A 14 4.98 -9.88 19.58
C GLU A 14 5.57 -8.47 19.49
N GLY A 15 6.53 -8.24 18.58
CA GLY A 15 7.10 -6.92 18.30
C GLY A 15 6.18 -5.98 17.53
N LYS A 16 4.97 -6.44 17.15
CA LYS A 16 4.01 -5.70 16.30
C LYS A 16 4.66 -5.10 15.03
N PRO A 17 5.37 -5.90 14.22
CA PRO A 17 6.10 -5.40 13.05
C PRO A 17 5.17 -4.91 11.92
N CYS A 18 3.96 -5.47 11.82
CA CYS A 18 2.99 -5.13 10.78
C CYS A 18 2.27 -3.82 11.09
N LEU A 19 2.42 -2.80 10.24
CA LEU A 19 1.79 -1.48 10.45
C LEU A 19 0.35 -1.42 9.91
N ASN A 20 0.17 -1.68 8.61
CA ASN A 20 -1.14 -1.63 7.95
C ASN A 20 -1.57 -3.03 7.48
N ALA A 21 -1.81 -3.93 8.43
CA ALA A 21 -2.16 -5.33 8.18
C ALA A 21 -3.43 -5.74 8.92
N PHE A 22 -4.17 -6.71 8.37
CA PHE A 22 -5.26 -7.38 9.06
C PHE A 22 -4.75 -8.33 10.15
N SER A 23 -3.63 -8.99 9.88
CA SER A 23 -3.04 -9.94 10.81
C SER A 23 -1.52 -10.06 10.63
N CYS A 24 -0.86 -10.47 11.72
CA CYS A 24 0.50 -10.97 11.71
C CYS A 24 0.45 -12.48 11.96
N LYS A 25 1.16 -13.25 11.13
CA LYS A 25 1.31 -14.70 11.28
C LYS A 25 2.76 -15.02 11.60
N ASN A 26 2.98 -15.63 12.76
CA ASN A 26 4.29 -16.15 13.10
C ASN A 26 4.62 -17.37 12.23
N LEU A 27 5.85 -17.46 11.74
CA LEU A 27 6.35 -18.54 10.91
C LEU A 27 7.69 -19.02 11.50
N ILE A 28 8.10 -20.24 11.17
CA ILE A 28 9.40 -20.73 11.60
C ILE A 28 10.50 -19.84 11.00
N GLY A 29 11.24 -19.16 11.86
CA GLY A 29 12.33 -18.25 11.49
C GLY A 29 11.88 -16.91 10.90
N GLY A 30 10.62 -16.49 11.09
CA GLY A 30 10.16 -15.19 10.64
C GLY A 30 8.65 -14.98 10.78
N TYR A 31 8.10 -14.05 10.01
CA TYR A 31 6.67 -13.74 10.05
C TYR A 31 6.14 -13.32 8.69
N TYR A 32 4.82 -13.32 8.58
CA TYR A 32 4.10 -12.81 7.43
C TYR A 32 3.03 -11.82 7.89
N CYS A 33 3.02 -10.63 7.28
CA CYS A 33 1.97 -9.65 7.46
C CYS A 33 0.93 -9.75 6.35
N ASP A 34 -0.33 -9.92 6.72
CA ASP A 34 -1.45 -9.90 5.79
C ASP A 34 -1.91 -8.46 5.55
N CYS A 35 -1.30 -7.78 4.58
CA CYS A 35 -1.49 -6.34 4.37
C CYS A 35 -2.94 -5.98 3.99
N ILE A 36 -3.41 -4.85 4.53
CA ILE A 36 -4.65 -4.20 4.08
C ILE A 36 -4.47 -3.78 2.60
N PRO A 37 -5.53 -3.84 1.75
CA PRO A 37 -5.43 -3.37 0.37
C PRO A 37 -4.85 -1.96 0.28
N GLY A 38 -3.99 -1.73 -0.72
CA GLY A 38 -3.21 -0.49 -0.85
C GLY A 38 -1.89 -0.47 -0.09
N TRP A 39 -1.58 -1.47 0.76
CA TRP A 39 -0.28 -1.54 1.46
C TRP A 39 0.56 -2.74 1.02
N LYS A 40 1.88 -2.55 1.03
CA LYS A 40 2.87 -3.58 0.68
C LYS A 40 4.15 -3.47 1.51
N GLY A 41 5.07 -4.40 1.23
CA GLY A 41 6.34 -4.56 1.95
C GLY A 41 6.20 -5.52 3.13
N ILE A 42 7.33 -6.01 3.64
CA ILE A 42 7.36 -7.02 4.72
C ILE A 42 6.58 -6.59 5.97
N ASN A 43 6.55 -5.28 6.26
CA ASN A 43 5.85 -4.68 7.40
C ASN A 43 4.53 -3.97 7.02
N CYS A 44 4.06 -4.10 5.78
CA CYS A 44 2.91 -3.33 5.26
C CYS A 44 3.04 -1.81 5.48
N HIS A 45 4.23 -1.27 5.28
CA HIS A 45 4.57 0.14 5.55
C HIS A 45 4.66 0.99 4.28
N ILE A 46 4.55 0.37 3.10
CA ILE A 46 4.70 1.04 1.82
C ILE A 46 3.31 1.17 1.20
N ASN A 47 2.87 2.41 0.95
CA ASN A 47 1.66 2.63 0.15
C ASN A 47 1.91 2.17 -1.29
N VAL A 48 0.96 1.43 -1.86
CA VAL A 48 1.00 1.02 -3.27
C VAL A 48 0.76 2.27 -4.11
N ASN A 49 1.64 2.52 -5.07
CA ASN A 49 1.47 3.62 -6.00
C ASN A 49 0.39 3.25 -7.04
N ASP A 50 -0.79 3.84 -6.91
CA ASP A 50 -1.96 3.60 -7.75
C ASP A 50 -2.00 4.51 -8.99
N CYS A 51 -1.05 5.44 -9.15
CA CYS A 51 -1.08 6.50 -10.15
C CYS A 51 -0.63 6.11 -11.57
N ARG A 52 -0.12 4.89 -11.79
CA ARG A 52 0.48 4.51 -13.07
C ARG A 52 -0.55 4.52 -14.20
N GLY A 53 -0.46 5.51 -15.10
CA GLY A 53 -1.29 5.63 -16.31
C GLY A 53 -2.74 6.04 -16.06
N GLN A 54 -3.06 6.59 -14.89
CA GLN A 54 -4.45 6.87 -14.52
C GLN A 54 -4.98 8.19 -15.07
N CYS A 55 -4.17 9.26 -15.08
CA CYS A 55 -4.64 10.59 -15.48
C CYS A 55 -4.22 10.90 -16.92
N GLN A 56 -5.17 11.38 -17.72
CA GLN A 56 -5.01 11.76 -19.13
C GLN A 56 -4.83 13.28 -19.27
N HIS A 57 -4.51 13.72 -20.49
CA HIS A 57 -4.41 15.14 -20.88
C HIS A 57 -3.52 16.00 -19.96
N GLY A 58 -2.44 15.41 -19.40
CA GLY A 58 -1.53 16.12 -18.51
C GLY A 58 -2.05 16.30 -17.07
N GLY A 59 -3.10 15.57 -16.67
CA GLY A 59 -3.60 15.55 -15.31
C GLY A 59 -2.56 15.09 -14.30
N THR A 60 -2.51 15.77 -13.15
CA THR A 60 -1.61 15.38 -12.05
C THR A 60 -2.27 14.28 -11.23
N CYS A 61 -1.59 13.15 -11.09
CA CYS A 61 -2.07 12.08 -10.24
C CYS A 61 -1.62 12.26 -8.79
N LYS A 62 -2.59 12.19 -7.87
CA LYS A 62 -2.36 12.10 -6.44
C LYS A 62 -2.60 10.66 -5.99
N ASP A 63 -1.56 10.03 -5.49
CA ASP A 63 -1.61 8.70 -4.88
C ASP A 63 -2.41 8.75 -3.57
N LEU A 64 -3.31 7.79 -3.37
CA LEU A 64 -4.08 7.61 -2.15
C LEU A 64 -3.87 6.16 -1.65
N VAL A 65 -4.48 5.80 -0.54
CA VAL A 65 -4.46 4.40 -0.08
C VAL A 65 -5.50 3.62 -0.87
N ASN A 66 -5.05 2.60 -1.60
CA ASN A 66 -5.91 1.72 -2.40
C ASN A 66 -6.75 2.50 -3.43
N GLY A 67 -6.13 3.49 -4.07
CA GLY A 67 -6.78 4.37 -5.02
C GLY A 67 -5.93 5.58 -5.38
N TYR A 68 -6.46 6.39 -6.28
CA TYR A 68 -5.82 7.62 -6.74
C TYR A 68 -6.86 8.69 -7.01
N GLN A 69 -6.39 9.93 -7.15
CA GLN A 69 -7.20 11.06 -7.59
C GLN A 69 -6.47 11.84 -8.67
N CYS A 70 -7.14 12.12 -9.79
CA CYS A 70 -6.62 13.01 -10.82
C CYS A 70 -7.02 14.46 -10.54
N VAL A 71 -6.04 15.36 -10.60
CA VAL A 71 -6.25 16.81 -10.65
C VAL A 71 -6.16 17.23 -12.10
N CYS A 72 -7.31 17.56 -12.67
CA CYS A 72 -7.41 17.86 -14.10
C CYS A 72 -6.99 19.30 -14.41
N PRO A 73 -6.30 19.51 -15.54
CA PRO A 73 -6.05 20.86 -16.03
C PRO A 73 -7.35 21.56 -16.40
N ARG A 74 -7.26 22.88 -16.59
CA ARG A 74 -8.38 23.69 -17.08
C ARG A 74 -8.84 23.18 -18.45
N GLY A 75 -10.15 23.14 -18.69
CA GLY A 75 -10.75 22.58 -19.90
C GLY A 75 -10.89 21.05 -19.90
N PHE A 76 -10.53 20.35 -18.82
CA PHE A 76 -10.70 18.89 -18.71
C PHE A 76 -11.47 18.48 -17.44
N GLY A 77 -12.07 17.29 -17.47
CA GLY A 77 -12.81 16.70 -16.37
C GLY A 77 -12.97 15.18 -16.51
N GLY A 78 -13.75 14.57 -15.61
CA GLY A 78 -13.85 13.11 -15.52
C GLY A 78 -12.88 12.53 -14.47
N ARG A 79 -13.01 11.24 -14.19
CA ARG A 79 -12.21 10.57 -13.13
C ARG A 79 -10.73 10.50 -13.51
N HIS A 80 -10.46 10.39 -14.81
CA HIS A 80 -9.17 10.25 -15.43
C HIS A 80 -8.78 11.49 -16.24
N CYS A 81 -9.51 12.60 -16.12
CA CYS A 81 -9.34 13.79 -16.97
C CYS A 81 -9.56 13.50 -18.47
N GLU A 82 -10.40 12.51 -18.77
CA GLU A 82 -10.69 12.00 -20.10
C GLU A 82 -11.70 12.85 -20.87
N LEU A 83 -12.47 13.69 -20.18
CA LEU A 83 -13.50 14.53 -20.78
C LEU A 83 -12.93 15.93 -21.06
N GLU A 84 -13.09 16.40 -22.28
CA GLU A 84 -12.94 17.81 -22.61
C GLU A 84 -14.17 18.58 -22.10
N ARG A 85 -13.93 19.73 -21.48
CA ARG A 85 -14.98 20.65 -21.05
C ARG A 85 -14.88 21.86 -21.97
N ASP A 86 -15.82 21.96 -22.90
CA ASP A 86 -16.00 23.16 -23.70
C ASP A 86 -16.19 24.36 -22.76
N GLU A 87 -15.31 25.36 -22.86
CA GLU A 87 -15.47 26.65 -22.17
C GLU A 87 -16.53 27.51 -22.85
#